data_AF-A0A956JL88-F1
#
_entry.id   AF-A0A956JL88-F1
#
_cell.length_a   1.000
_cell.length_b   1.000
_cell.length_c   1.000
_cell.angle_alpha   90.00
_cell.angle_beta   90.00
_cell.angle_gamma   90.00
#
_symmetry.space_group_name_H-M   'P 1'
#
loop_
_entity.id
_entity.type
_entity.pdbx_description
1 polymer ?
#
loop_
_entity_poly.entity_id
_entity_poly.type
_entity_poly.pdbx_seq_one_letter_code
_entity_poly.pdbx_strand_id
1 'polypeptide(L)'
;IGATTRTAMLSGPLRDRFQIIEGIELYGDDELAQIVQRTAAILGIPITDTGALEIGRRSRGTPRIANRLTRRVRDFAQVDGLTEISVKSAGAALDTLGIDGEGLDASDRRLLTMIIESFDGGPVGVDALAASLGEPRDTLESVYEPFLLQRGFLLRTSRGRVATAKAAAHLGLRLPPGAVGAQGNLGI
;
A
#
# COMPACT_ATOMS: atom_id res chain seq x y z
N ILE A 1 21.74 17.08 7.17
CA ILE A 1 20.87 16.05 6.56
C ILE A 1 19.44 16.36 7.00
N GLY A 2 18.49 16.46 6.07
CA GLY A 2 17.07 16.68 6.37
C GLY A 2 16.21 15.68 5.60
N ALA A 3 15.05 15.31 6.13
CA ALA A 3 14.11 14.40 5.50
C ALA A 3 12.69 14.98 5.57
N THR A 4 11.93 14.90 4.48
CA THR A 4 10.53 15.32 4.40
C THR A 4 9.77 14.41 3.46
N THR A 5 8.50 14.17 3.76
CA THR A 5 7.56 13.51 2.84
C THR A 5 6.96 14.48 1.82
N ARG A 6 7.15 15.80 2.02
CA ARG A 6 6.56 16.87 1.19
C ARG A 6 7.60 17.96 0.93
N THR A 7 8.46 17.74 -0.07
CA THR A 7 9.49 18.73 -0.48
C THR A 7 8.87 20.07 -0.86
N ALA A 8 7.67 20.05 -1.43
CA ALA A 8 6.91 21.25 -1.81
C ALA A 8 6.54 22.17 -0.62
N MET A 9 6.44 21.62 0.60
CA MET A 9 6.10 22.40 1.80
C MET A 9 7.29 23.06 2.47
N LEU A 10 8.52 22.80 2.02
CA LEU A 10 9.70 23.52 2.49
C LEU A 10 9.64 24.96 1.97
N SER A 11 9.87 25.93 2.86
CA SER A 11 10.02 27.34 2.47
C SER A 11 11.20 27.51 1.50
N GLY A 12 11.07 28.43 0.55
CA GLY A 12 12.11 28.71 -0.45
C GLY A 12 13.50 28.89 0.17
N PRO A 13 13.68 29.79 1.16
CA PRO A 13 14.97 30.02 1.79
C PRO A 13 15.59 28.79 2.46
N LEU A 14 14.78 27.86 2.98
CA LEU A 14 15.27 26.63 3.58
C LEU A 14 15.61 25.58 2.51
N ARG A 15 14.80 25.50 1.44
CA ARG A 15 15.02 24.59 0.32
C ARG A 15 16.30 24.92 -0.44
N ASP A 16 16.56 26.20 -0.69
CA ASP A 16 17.73 26.68 -1.43
C ASP A 16 19.06 26.37 -0.72
N ARG A 17 19.01 26.02 0.57
CA ARG A 17 20.19 25.57 1.35
C ARG A 17 20.57 24.11 1.09
N PHE A 18 19.71 23.33 0.44
CA PHE A 18 19.99 21.93 0.09
C PHE A 18 20.48 21.85 -1.36
N GLN A 19 21.77 21.60 -1.55
CA GLN A 19 22.39 21.46 -2.88
C GLN A 19 22.12 20.10 -3.55
N ILE A 20 21.82 19.08 -2.74
CA ILE A 20 21.51 17.73 -3.18
C ILE A 20 20.12 17.39 -2.65
N ILE A 21 19.21 17.07 -3.56
CA ILE A 21 17.82 16.72 -3.25
C ILE A 21 17.52 15.42 -3.96
N GLU A 22 17.46 14.33 -3.20
CA GLU A 22 17.14 13.00 -3.72
C GLU A 22 15.73 12.59 -3.28
N GLY A 23 14.94 12.12 -4.25
CA GLY A 23 13.63 11.52 -3.99
C GLY A 23 13.79 10.02 -3.77
N ILE A 24 13.17 9.50 -2.70
CA ILE A 24 13.09 8.05 -2.49
C ILE A 24 11.78 7.58 -3.09
N GLU A 25 11.87 6.77 -4.14
CA GLU A 25 10.72 6.12 -4.75
C GLU A 25 10.35 4.83 -4.01
N LEU A 26 9.16 4.32 -4.31
CA LEU A 26 8.72 3.01 -3.82
C LEU A 26 9.52 1.91 -4.51
N TYR A 27 9.91 0.91 -3.73
CA TYR A 27 10.71 -0.21 -4.20
C TYR A 27 9.86 -1.15 -5.05
N GLY A 28 10.49 -1.78 -6.04
CA GLY A 28 9.89 -2.86 -6.81
C GLY A 28 9.68 -4.13 -6.00
N ASP A 29 8.79 -5.00 -6.47
CA ASP A 29 8.48 -6.27 -5.80
C ASP A 29 9.73 -7.17 -5.66
N ASP A 30 10.60 -7.20 -6.66
CA ASP A 30 11.85 -7.97 -6.65
C ASP A 30 12.91 -7.39 -5.69
N GLU A 31 13.02 -6.06 -5.61
CA GLU A 31 13.91 -5.39 -4.66
C GLU A 31 13.46 -5.64 -3.21
N LEU A 32 12.14 -5.61 -2.98
CA LEU A 32 11.57 -5.96 -1.69
C LEU A 32 11.78 -7.44 -1.36
N ALA A 33 11.71 -8.35 -2.33
CA ALA A 33 12.03 -9.76 -2.13
C ALA A 33 13.48 -9.94 -1.65
N GLN A 34 14.44 -9.22 -2.22
CA GLN A 34 15.84 -9.24 -1.76
C GLN A 34 15.98 -8.71 -0.32
N ILE A 35 15.25 -7.65 0.02
CA ILE A 35 15.22 -7.10 1.39
C ILE A 35 14.65 -8.15 2.35
N VAL A 36 13.57 -8.84 1.96
CA VAL A 36 12.96 -9.90 2.76
C VAL A 36 13.92 -11.07 2.96
N GLN A 37 14.59 -11.56 1.91
CA GLN A 37 15.60 -12.62 2.00
C GLN A 37 16.71 -12.25 2.97
N ARG A 38 17.26 -11.04 2.84
CA ARG A 38 18.30 -10.52 3.74
C ARG A 38 17.81 -10.48 5.19
N THR A 39 16.59 -9.99 5.42
CA THR A 39 16.01 -9.92 6.76
C THR A 39 15.74 -11.31 7.34
N ALA A 40 15.27 -12.26 6.54
CA ALA A 40 15.06 -13.65 6.95
C ALA A 40 16.38 -14.32 7.36
N ALA A 41 17.47 -14.09 6.60
CA ALA A 41 18.81 -14.56 6.94
C ALA A 41 19.30 -14.00 8.28
N ILE A 42 19.11 -12.69 8.53
CA ILE A 42 19.46 -12.05 9.82
C ILE A 42 18.66 -12.65 10.98
N LEU A 43 17.39 -13.01 10.74
CA LEU A 43 16.50 -13.60 11.75
C LEU A 43 16.71 -15.12 11.90
N GLY A 44 17.56 -15.75 11.09
CA GLY A 44 17.85 -17.17 11.13
C GLY A 44 16.68 -18.06 10.68
N ILE A 45 15.80 -17.58 9.80
CA ILE A 45 14.70 -18.38 9.25
C ILE A 45 14.90 -18.67 7.75
N PRO A 46 14.91 -19.94 7.33
CA PRO A 46 14.92 -20.29 5.91
C PRO A 46 13.68 -19.77 5.19
N ILE A 47 13.86 -19.22 4.00
CA ILE A 47 12.79 -18.72 3.14
C ILE A 47 13.12 -19.03 1.69
N THR A 48 12.13 -19.51 0.95
CA THR A 48 12.23 -19.71 -0.50
C THR A 48 12.14 -18.37 -1.23
N ASP A 49 12.71 -18.28 -2.44
CA ASP A 49 12.61 -17.09 -3.29
C ASP A 49 11.16 -16.68 -3.55
N THR A 50 10.30 -17.67 -3.80
CA THR A 50 8.86 -17.44 -4.01
C THR A 50 8.15 -16.95 -2.75
N GLY A 51 8.53 -17.44 -1.56
CA GLY A 51 8.02 -16.94 -0.28
C GLY A 51 8.47 -15.51 0.02
N ALA A 52 9.72 -15.18 -0.30
CA ALA A 52 10.23 -13.82 -0.15
C ALA A 52 9.52 -12.84 -1.10
N LEU A 53 9.30 -13.26 -2.36
CA LEU A 53 8.55 -12.49 -3.35
C LEU A 53 7.10 -12.26 -2.91
N GLU A 54 6.45 -13.26 -2.33
CA GLU A 54 5.08 -13.13 -1.81
C GLU A 54 4.98 -12.05 -0.72
N ILE A 55 5.93 -12.04 0.23
CA ILE A 55 6.00 -10.99 1.24
C ILE A 55 6.31 -9.64 0.58
N GLY A 56 7.26 -9.59 -0.36
CA GLY A 56 7.66 -8.39 -1.07
C GLY A 56 6.49 -7.72 -1.81
N ARG A 57 5.73 -8.49 -2.60
CA ARG A 57 4.53 -8.03 -3.31
C ARG A 57 3.49 -7.40 -2.38
N ARG A 58 3.32 -7.98 -1.19
CA ARG A 58 2.37 -7.49 -0.18
C ARG A 58 2.93 -6.40 0.75
N SER A 59 4.13 -5.87 0.46
CA SER A 59 4.83 -4.90 1.33
C SER A 59 4.67 -3.43 0.91
N ARG A 60 3.77 -3.13 -0.02
CA ARG A 60 3.41 -1.76 -0.43
C ARG A 60 4.60 -0.88 -0.83
N GLY A 61 5.54 -1.42 -1.59
CA GLY A 61 6.70 -0.65 -2.06
C GLY A 61 7.67 -0.22 -0.94
N THR A 62 7.48 -0.69 0.29
CA THR A 62 8.09 -0.08 1.48
C THR A 62 8.94 -1.09 2.27
N PRO A 63 10.28 -0.90 2.35
CA PRO A 63 11.19 -1.79 3.09
C PRO A 63 10.82 -1.95 4.57
N ARG A 64 10.31 -0.89 5.21
CA ARG A 64 9.85 -0.93 6.60
C ARG A 64 8.69 -1.90 6.79
N ILE A 65 7.75 -1.95 5.83
CA ILE A 65 6.62 -2.86 5.86
C ILE A 65 7.10 -4.28 5.60
N ALA A 66 7.95 -4.49 4.59
CA ALA A 66 8.56 -5.80 4.31
C ALA A 66 9.20 -6.41 5.56
N ASN A 67 10.09 -5.67 6.22
CA ASN A 67 10.75 -6.14 7.44
C ASN A 67 9.78 -6.44 8.59
N ARG A 68 8.70 -5.66 8.70
CA ARG A 68 7.64 -5.91 9.70
C ARG A 68 6.89 -7.20 9.38
N LEU A 69 6.53 -7.41 8.11
CA LEU A 69 5.81 -8.60 7.66
C LEU A 69 6.68 -9.85 7.81
N THR A 70 7.96 -9.80 7.41
CA THR A 70 8.88 -10.93 7.60
C THR A 70 8.96 -11.39 9.05
N ARG A 71 9.02 -10.46 10.01
CA ARG A 71 8.98 -10.80 11.44
C ARG A 71 7.67 -11.48 11.84
N ARG A 72 6.52 -10.99 11.36
CA ARG A 72 5.21 -11.59 11.66
C ARG A 72 5.02 -12.96 11.02
N VAL A 73 5.45 -13.12 9.77
CA VAL A 73 5.40 -14.42 9.06
C VAL A 73 6.32 -15.43 9.74
N ARG A 74 7.49 -14.99 10.26
CA ARG A 74 8.34 -15.85 11.09
C ARG A 74 7.63 -16.29 12.36
N ASP A 75 7.00 -15.37 13.09
CA ASP A 75 6.29 -15.72 14.32
C ASP A 75 5.18 -16.75 14.04
N PHE A 76 4.47 -16.60 12.93
CA PHE A 76 3.49 -17.58 12.44
C PHE A 76 4.14 -18.93 12.12
N ALA A 77 5.23 -18.93 11.35
CA ALA A 77 5.96 -20.14 10.97
C ALA A 77 6.49 -20.91 12.18
N GLN A 78 6.92 -20.21 13.24
CA GLN A 78 7.39 -20.84 14.48
C GLN A 78 6.26 -21.52 15.25
N VAL A 79 5.07 -20.91 15.30
CA VAL A 79 3.89 -21.51 15.95
C VAL A 79 3.42 -22.75 15.20
N ASP A 80 3.46 -22.72 13.87
CA ASP A 80 3.06 -23.85 13.01
C ASP A 80 4.15 -24.92 12.85
N GLY A 81 5.31 -24.75 13.49
CA GLY A 81 6.42 -25.71 13.43
C GLY A 81 7.08 -25.84 12.05
N LEU A 82 6.97 -24.80 11.22
CA LEU A 82 7.54 -24.80 9.87
C LEU A 82 9.05 -24.56 9.91
N THR A 83 9.80 -25.37 9.17
CA THR A 83 11.26 -25.23 9.04
C THR A 83 11.67 -24.23 7.97
N GLU A 84 10.77 -23.88 7.04
CA GLU A 84 11.03 -22.96 5.93
C GLU A 84 9.75 -22.19 5.55
N ILE A 85 9.91 -20.91 5.20
CA ILE A 85 8.84 -20.08 4.66
C ILE A 85 8.74 -20.30 3.13
N SER A 86 7.63 -20.88 2.69
CA SER A 86 7.24 -21.04 1.28
C SER A 86 6.24 -19.96 0.88
N VAL A 87 5.95 -19.84 -0.43
CA VAL A 87 4.85 -19.00 -0.92
C VAL A 87 3.52 -19.32 -0.23
N LYS A 88 3.23 -20.60 0.05
CA LYS A 88 1.98 -21.03 0.67
C LYS A 88 1.90 -20.60 2.14
N SER A 89 2.97 -20.79 2.91
CA SER A 89 3.00 -20.40 4.32
C SER A 89 3.09 -18.89 4.51
N ALA A 90 3.83 -18.19 3.64
CA ALA A 90 3.82 -16.73 3.60
C ALA A 90 2.41 -16.19 3.30
N GLY A 91 1.75 -16.71 2.26
CA GLY A 91 0.38 -16.34 1.91
C GLY A 91 -0.59 -16.54 3.07
N ALA A 92 -0.62 -17.74 3.67
CA ALA A 92 -1.51 -18.05 4.80
C ALA A 92 -1.26 -17.13 6.02
N ALA A 93 0.00 -16.84 6.33
CA ALA A 93 0.35 -15.92 7.40
C ALA A 93 -0.13 -14.49 7.10
N LEU A 94 0.05 -14.01 5.86
CA LEU A 94 -0.36 -12.67 5.43
C LEU A 94 -1.88 -12.53 5.38
N ASP A 95 -2.59 -13.57 4.94
CA ASP A 95 -4.05 -13.62 4.96
C ASP A 95 -4.59 -13.54 6.39
N THR A 96 -3.94 -14.25 7.34
CA THR A 96 -4.27 -14.17 8.77
C THR A 96 -4.03 -12.78 9.37
N LEU A 97 -3.04 -12.05 8.85
CA LEU A 97 -2.77 -10.65 9.20
C LEU A 97 -3.75 -9.67 8.52
N GLY A 98 -4.67 -10.17 7.68
CA GLY A 98 -5.64 -9.37 6.96
C GLY A 98 -5.05 -8.59 5.78
N ILE A 99 -3.92 -9.05 5.23
CA ILE A 99 -3.25 -8.46 4.08
C ILE A 99 -3.58 -9.31 2.86
N ASP A 100 -4.30 -8.75 1.89
CA ASP A 100 -4.72 -9.50 0.71
C ASP A 100 -3.62 -9.68 -0.33
N GLY A 101 -3.92 -10.39 -1.42
CA GLY A 101 -2.96 -10.69 -2.49
C GLY A 101 -2.37 -9.47 -3.20
N GLU A 102 -3.02 -8.30 -3.12
CA GLU A 102 -2.51 -7.05 -3.69
C GLU A 102 -1.77 -6.19 -2.65
N GLY A 103 -1.64 -6.69 -1.41
CA GLY A 103 -0.96 -6.01 -0.32
C GLY A 103 -1.81 -4.96 0.40
N LEU A 104 -3.13 -4.94 0.17
CA LEU A 104 -4.03 -4.03 0.86
C LEU A 104 -4.31 -4.56 2.27
N ASP A 105 -4.24 -3.69 3.27
CA ASP A 105 -4.68 -4.00 4.62
C ASP A 105 -6.16 -3.66 4.84
N ALA A 106 -6.66 -3.90 6.07
CA ALA A 106 -8.05 -3.63 6.41
C ALA A 106 -8.43 -2.14 6.27
N SER A 107 -7.49 -1.23 6.53
CA SER A 107 -7.73 0.21 6.42
C SER A 107 -7.80 0.64 4.95
N ASP A 108 -6.90 0.11 4.11
CA ASP A 108 -6.91 0.33 2.66
C ASP A 108 -8.25 -0.11 2.05
N ARG A 109 -8.71 -1.33 2.38
CA ARG A 109 -9.99 -1.85 1.91
C ARG A 109 -11.16 -1.02 2.44
N ARG A 110 -11.14 -0.62 3.71
CA ARG A 110 -12.20 0.22 4.31
C ARG A 110 -12.32 1.56 3.60
N LEU A 111 -11.20 2.20 3.25
CA LEU A 111 -11.18 3.44 2.49
C LEU A 111 -11.83 3.26 1.11
N LEU A 112 -11.41 2.23 0.36
CA LEU A 112 -11.96 1.96 -0.97
C LEU A 112 -13.44 1.58 -0.92
N THR A 113 -13.85 0.73 0.02
CA THR A 113 -15.25 0.36 0.26
C THR A 113 -16.10 1.58 0.55
N MET A 114 -15.62 2.51 1.40
CA MET A 114 -16.35 3.73 1.71
C MET A 114 -16.55 4.61 0.47
N ILE A 115 -15.53 4.76 -0.37
CA ILE A 115 -15.67 5.51 -1.64
C ILE A 115 -16.72 4.85 -2.54
N ILE A 116 -16.72 3.52 -2.64
CA ILE A 116 -17.62 2.78 -3.53
C ILE A 116 -19.06 2.79 -3.02
N GLU A 117 -19.29 2.46 -1.75
CA GLU A 117 -20.62 2.25 -1.19
C GLU A 117 -21.27 3.52 -0.63
N SER A 118 -20.50 4.40 0.02
CA SER A 118 -21.05 5.61 0.66
C SER A 118 -21.06 6.82 -0.27
N PHE A 119 -20.21 6.81 -1.31
CA PHE A 119 -20.05 7.92 -2.24
C PHE A 119 -20.23 7.50 -3.71
N ASP A 120 -20.84 6.35 -3.97
CA ASP A 120 -21.17 5.87 -5.33
C ASP A 120 -19.95 5.80 -6.28
N GLY A 121 -18.76 5.49 -5.72
CA GLY A 121 -17.49 5.46 -6.45
C GLY A 121 -16.75 6.80 -6.52
N GLY A 122 -17.30 7.87 -5.93
CA GLY A 122 -16.76 9.23 -5.94
C GLY A 122 -17.27 10.09 -7.11
N PRO A 123 -16.79 11.34 -7.25
CA PRO A 123 -15.66 11.96 -6.55
C PRO A 123 -16.00 12.44 -5.14
N VAL A 124 -15.09 12.18 -4.19
CA VAL A 124 -15.23 12.61 -2.79
C VAL A 124 -14.02 13.44 -2.32
N GLY A 125 -14.28 14.52 -1.57
CA GLY A 125 -13.23 15.35 -0.99
C GLY A 125 -12.46 14.62 0.12
N VAL A 126 -11.16 14.92 0.28
CA VAL A 126 -10.34 14.28 1.33
C VAL A 126 -10.81 14.61 2.73
N ASP A 127 -11.32 15.83 2.95
CA ASP A 127 -11.81 16.22 4.28
C ASP A 127 -13.07 15.43 4.66
N ALA A 128 -13.95 15.13 3.70
CA ALA A 128 -15.11 14.28 3.92
C ALA A 128 -14.70 12.82 4.19
N LEU A 129 -13.77 12.28 3.41
CA LEU A 129 -13.22 10.94 3.64
C LEU A 129 -12.53 10.82 5.00
N ALA A 130 -11.71 11.80 5.37
CA ALA A 130 -11.03 11.87 6.65
C ALA A 130 -12.04 11.86 7.81
N ALA A 131 -13.09 12.69 7.72
CA ALA A 131 -14.15 12.74 8.72
C ALA A 131 -14.93 11.41 8.83
N SER A 132 -15.26 10.77 7.70
CA SER A 132 -15.99 9.50 7.70
C SER A 132 -15.15 8.31 8.18
N LEU A 133 -13.84 8.30 7.91
CA LEU A 133 -12.91 7.25 8.38
C LEU A 133 -12.42 7.48 9.81
N GLY A 134 -12.54 8.70 10.33
CA GLY A 134 -11.97 9.09 11.62
C GLY A 134 -10.45 9.21 11.60
N GLU A 135 -9.87 9.44 10.41
CA GLU A 135 -8.43 9.50 10.18
C GLU A 135 -8.01 10.93 9.79
N PRO A 136 -6.83 11.42 10.21
CA PRO A 136 -6.34 12.71 9.77
C PRO A 136 -6.15 12.75 8.25
N ARG A 137 -6.50 13.88 7.62
CA ARG A 137 -6.27 14.13 6.19
C ARG A 137 -4.82 13.82 5.78
N ASP A 138 -3.86 14.29 6.56
CA ASP A 138 -2.44 14.09 6.26
C ASP A 138 -2.07 12.61 6.23
N THR A 139 -2.69 11.77 7.06
CA THR A 139 -2.49 10.31 7.05
C THR A 139 -3.02 9.71 5.75
N LEU A 140 -4.22 10.11 5.30
CA LEU A 140 -4.77 9.67 4.02
C LEU A 140 -3.82 10.01 2.86
N GLU A 141 -3.41 11.27 2.75
CA GLU A 141 -2.59 11.74 1.62
C GLU A 141 -1.15 11.20 1.63
N SER A 142 -0.57 10.95 2.81
CA SER A 142 0.85 10.57 2.92
C SER A 142 1.11 9.09 3.19
N VAL A 143 0.13 8.35 3.72
CA VAL A 143 0.30 6.94 4.11
C VAL A 143 -0.49 6.02 3.19
N TYR A 144 -1.77 6.31 2.94
CA TYR A 144 -2.67 5.42 2.23
C TYR A 144 -2.68 5.67 0.71
N GLU A 145 -2.92 6.91 0.30
CA GLU A 145 -3.06 7.29 -1.11
C GLU A 145 -1.88 6.90 -2.01
N PRO A 146 -0.60 7.05 -1.61
CA PRO A 146 0.53 6.80 -2.51
C PRO A 146 0.52 5.39 -3.11
N PHE A 147 0.27 4.38 -2.27
CA PHE A 147 0.22 2.98 -2.73
C PHE A 147 -1.03 2.69 -3.56
N LEU A 148 -2.19 3.19 -3.13
CA LEU A 148 -3.47 2.98 -3.84
C LEU A 148 -3.48 3.64 -5.23
N LEU A 149 -2.88 4.82 -5.36
CA LEU A 149 -2.70 5.50 -6.64
C LEU A 149 -1.74 4.73 -7.54
N GLN A 150 -0.57 4.31 -7.02
CA GLN A 150 0.42 3.58 -7.80
C GLN A 150 -0.11 2.23 -8.32
N ARG A 151 -0.87 1.50 -7.51
CA ARG A 151 -1.48 0.21 -7.89
C ARG A 151 -2.78 0.36 -8.69
N GLY A 152 -3.24 1.60 -8.94
CA GLY A 152 -4.41 1.90 -9.77
C GLY A 152 -5.76 1.58 -9.11
N PHE A 153 -5.83 1.51 -7.77
CA PHE A 153 -7.07 1.33 -7.02
C PHE A 153 -7.82 2.66 -6.80
N LEU A 154 -7.07 3.75 -6.74
CA LEU A 154 -7.59 5.10 -6.51
C LEU A 154 -7.19 6.01 -7.68
N LEU A 155 -8.04 6.97 -8.00
CA LEU A 155 -7.75 8.07 -8.90
C LEU A 155 -7.97 9.40 -8.19
N ARG A 156 -7.08 10.35 -8.44
CA ARG A 156 -7.20 11.73 -7.97
C ARG A 156 -7.70 12.61 -9.11
N THR A 157 -8.83 13.28 -8.88
CA THR A 157 -9.41 14.26 -9.82
C THR A 157 -9.44 15.65 -9.19
N SER A 158 -9.70 16.68 -9.99
CA SER A 158 -9.91 18.05 -9.49
C SER A 158 -11.09 18.16 -8.50
N ARG A 159 -12.08 17.26 -8.62
CA ARG A 159 -13.29 17.24 -7.78
C ARG A 159 -13.16 16.35 -6.54
N GLY A 160 -12.14 15.50 -6.47
CA GLY A 160 -11.98 14.55 -5.37
C GLY A 160 -11.37 13.21 -5.78
N ARG A 161 -11.44 12.26 -4.85
CA ARG A 161 -10.95 10.88 -4.99
C ARG A 161 -12.04 9.99 -5.58
N VAL A 162 -11.65 9.10 -6.47
CA VAL A 162 -12.54 8.18 -7.19
C VAL A 162 -11.97 6.78 -7.09
N ALA A 163 -12.81 5.80 -6.75
CA ALA A 163 -12.40 4.39 -6.75
C ALA A 163 -12.49 3.82 -8.17
N THR A 164 -11.49 3.05 -8.59
CA THR A 164 -11.45 2.50 -9.95
C THR A 164 -12.28 1.23 -10.08
N ALA A 165 -12.56 0.83 -11.32
CA ALA A 165 -13.11 -0.49 -11.63
C ALA A 165 -12.25 -1.63 -11.06
N LYS A 166 -10.91 -1.47 -11.01
CA LYS A 166 -10.00 -2.44 -10.38
C LYS A 166 -10.31 -2.59 -8.89
N ALA A 167 -10.53 -1.49 -8.17
CA ALA A 167 -10.88 -1.54 -6.75
C ALA A 167 -12.22 -2.22 -6.50
N ALA A 168 -13.24 -1.89 -7.29
CA ALA A 168 -14.54 -2.53 -7.18
C ALA A 168 -14.47 -4.03 -7.46
N ALA A 169 -13.80 -4.43 -8.54
CA ALA A 169 -13.60 -5.84 -8.88
C ALA A 169 -12.85 -6.60 -7.79
N HIS A 170 -11.78 -6.02 -7.24
CA HIS A 170 -10.98 -6.62 -6.17
C HIS A 170 -11.78 -6.82 -4.88
N LEU A 171 -12.63 -5.86 -4.53
CA LEU A 171 -13.48 -5.92 -3.33
C LEU A 171 -14.79 -6.70 -3.54
N GLY A 172 -15.06 -7.19 -4.76
CA GLY A 172 -16.33 -7.84 -5.10
C GLY A 172 -17.53 -6.89 -5.09
N LEU A 173 -17.29 -5.59 -5.25
CA LEU A 173 -18.31 -4.54 -5.25
C LEU A 173 -18.66 -4.11 -6.68
N ARG A 174 -19.81 -3.44 -6.83
CA ARG A 174 -20.26 -2.88 -8.12
C ARG A 174 -20.18 -1.37 -8.08
N LEU A 175 -19.56 -0.78 -9.10
CA LEU A 175 -19.67 0.66 -9.34
C LEU A 175 -21.00 0.97 -10.04
N PRO A 176 -21.65 2.08 -9.69
CA PRO A 176 -22.84 2.51 -10.40
C PRO A 176 -22.53 2.87 -11.86
N PRO A 177 -23.47 2.65 -12.78
CA PRO A 177 -23.30 2.97 -14.20
C PRO A 177 -23.05 4.48 -14.36
N GLY A 178 -21.94 4.85 -15.00
CA GLY A 178 -21.53 6.25 -15.19
C GLY A 178 -20.57 6.80 -14.12
N ALA A 179 -20.17 6.00 -13.13
CA ALA A 179 -19.12 6.39 -12.20
C ALA A 179 -17.82 6.73 -12.94
N VAL A 180 -17.15 7.80 -12.53
CA VAL A 180 -15.93 8.30 -13.19
C VAL A 180 -14.83 7.23 -13.22
N GLY A 181 -14.75 6.38 -12.20
CA GLY A 181 -13.78 5.29 -12.11
C GLY A 181 -14.15 4.03 -12.90
N ALA A 182 -15.36 3.97 -13.48
CA ALA A 182 -15.79 2.88 -14.35
C ALA A 182 -15.26 3.03 -15.79
N GLN A 183 -14.90 4.26 -16.20
CA GLN A 183 -14.21 4.51 -17.46
C GLN A 183 -12.71 4.28 -17.24
N GLY A 184 -12.27 3.04 -17.44
CA GLY A 184 -10.85 2.72 -17.54
C GLY A 184 -10.22 3.57 -18.65
N ASN A 185 -9.11 4.24 -18.34
CA ASN A 185 -8.33 5.11 -19.21
C ASN A 185 -8.94 6.50 -19.50
N LEU A 186 -8.68 7.45 -18.61
CA LEU A 186 -8.42 8.83 -19.04
C LEU A 186 -6.90 8.97 -19.11
N GLY A 187 -6.43 9.12 -20.35
CA GLY A 187 -5.03 9.17 -20.73
C GLY A 187 -4.24 10.28 -20.01
N ILE A 188 -2.93 10.02 -20.01
CA ILE A 188 -1.82 10.94 -19.72
C ILE A 188 -2.12 12.35 -20.25
#